data_AF-A0A7W0N452-F1
#
_entry.id   AF-A0A7W0N452-F1
#
_cell.length_a   1.000
_cell.length_b   1.000
_cell.length_c   1.000
_cell.angle_alpha   90.00
_cell.angle_beta   90.00
_cell.angle_gamma   90.00
#
_symmetry.space_group_name_H-M   'P 1'
#
loop_
_entity.id
_entity.type
_entity.pdbx_description
1 polymer ?
#
loop_
_entity_poly.entity_id
_entity_poly.type
_entity_poly.pdbx_seq_one_letter_code
_entity_poly.pdbx_strand_id
1 'polypeptide(L)' 'MILAIETSCDETAAALVSRDGRIHANVVSSQAELHARYGGVVPE' A
#
# COMPACT_ATOMS: atom_id res chain seq x y z
N MET A 1 12.23 4.79 -14.68
CA MET A 1 11.87 4.03 -13.46
C MET A 1 11.36 5.03 -12.45
N ILE A 2 10.20 4.75 -11.87
CA ILE A 2 9.50 5.54 -10.85
C ILE A 2 9.32 4.60 -9.65
N LEU A 3 9.70 5.07 -8.46
CA LEU A 3 9.34 4.43 -7.20
C LEU A 3 8.05 5.09 -6.70
N ALA A 4 6.97 4.33 -6.63
CA ALA A 4 5.70 4.78 -6.07
C ALA A 4 5.58 4.29 -4.63
N ILE A 5 5.12 5.16 -3.74
CA ILE A 5 4.85 4.89 -2.32
C ILE A 5 3.41 5.29 -2.04
N GLU A 6 2.67 4.43 -1.35
CA GLU A 6 1.28 4.65 -0.98
C GLU A 6 1.09 4.38 0.51
N THR A 7 0.58 5.38 1.24
CA THR A 7 0.40 5.38 2.71
C THR A 7 -0.80 6.22 3.14
N SER A 8 -1.85 6.35 2.32
CA SER A 8 -2.99 7.24 2.61
C SER A 8 -4.04 6.67 3.56
N CYS A 9 -4.12 5.34 3.70
CA CYS A 9 -5.13 4.66 4.52
C CYS A 9 -4.49 3.60 5.42
N ASP A 10 -4.94 2.34 5.37
CA ASP A 10 -4.47 1.26 6.23
C ASP A 10 -3.45 0.33 5.58
N GLU A 11 -3.11 0.55 4.31
CA GLU A 11 -1.98 -0.11 3.66
C GLU A 11 -0.73 0.77 3.60
N THR A 12 0.42 0.12 3.65
CA THR A 12 1.70 0.65 3.19
C THR A 12 2.15 -0.15 1.97
N ALA A 13 2.35 0.52 0.84
CA ALA A 13 2.77 -0.14 -0.40
C ALA A 13 3.93 0.57 -1.09
N ALA A 14 4.71 -0.22 -1.84
CA ALA A 14 5.79 0.27 -2.68
C ALA A 14 5.83 -0.46 -4.03
N ALA A 15 6.00 0.29 -5.12
CA ALA A 15 6.06 -0.27 -6.46
C ALA A 15 7.14 0.37 -7.34
N LEU A 16 7.75 -0.43 -8.22
CA LEU A 16 8.65 0.03 -9.28
C LEU A 16 7.91 0.03 -10.61
N VAL A 17 7.76 1.20 -11.22
CA VAL A 17 6.98 1.40 -12.45
C VAL A 17 7.83 2.09 -13.52
N SER A 18 7.74 1.66 -14.77
CA SER A 18 8.37 2.34 -15.91
C SER A 18 7.47 3.46 -16.46
N ARG A 19 8.03 4.35 -17.28
CA ARG A 19 7.30 5.51 -17.80
C ARG A 19 6.14 5.14 -18.75
N ASP A 20 6.20 3.97 -19.36
CA ASP A 20 5.13 3.37 -20.18
C ASP A 20 4.07 2.64 -19.33
N GLY A 21 4.18 2.68 -17.99
CA GLY A 21 3.21 2.12 -17.06
C GLY A 21 3.45 0.67 -16.66
N ARG A 22 4.50 0.00 -17.15
CA ARG A 22 4.77 -1.38 -16.74
C ARG A 22 5.22 -1.47 -15.27
N ILE A 23 4.61 -2.39 -14.53
CA ILE A 23 4.98 -2.69 -13.14
C ILE A 23 6.08 -3.76 -13.14
N HIS A 24 7.17 -3.49 -12.41
CA HIS A 24 8.31 -4.38 -12.25
C HIS A 24 8.31 -5.10 -10.91
N ALA A 25 7.86 -4.42 -9.86
CA ALA A 25 7.70 -4.95 -8.52
C ALA A 25 6.56 -4.20 -7.83
N ASN A 26 5.83 -4.91 -6.97
CA ASN A 26 4.78 -4.35 -6.14
C ASN A 26 4.70 -5.16 -4.84
N VAL A 27 4.79 -4.48 -3.70
CA VAL A 27 4.61 -5.07 -2.38
C VAL A 27 3.62 -4.25 -1.58
N VAL A 28 2.77 -4.93 -0.83
CA VAL A 28 1.72 -4.33 0.00
C VAL A 28 1.78 -4.96 1.38
N SER A 29 1.77 -4.12 2.41
CA SER A 29 1.60 -4.50 3.80
C SER A 29 0.28 -3.92 4.28
N SER A 30 -0.67 -4.76 4.67
CA SER A 30 -2.00 -4.35 5.12
C SER A 30 -2.12 -4.38 6.64
N GLN A 31 -2.82 -3.39 7.20
CA GLN A 31 -3.20 -3.34 8.62
C GLN A 31 -4.63 -3.87 8.87
N ALA A 32 -5.27 -4.49 7.88
CA ALA A 32 -6.64 -4.98 8.00
C ALA A 32 -6.85 -5.93 9.19
N GLU A 33 -5.90 -6.82 9.48
CA GLU A 33 -5.97 -7.73 10.63
C GLU A 33 -5.89 -6.99 11.97
N LEU A 34 -5.07 -5.94 12.04
CA LEU A 34 -4.98 -5.08 13.22
C LEU A 34 -6.31 -4.36 13.48
N HIS A 35 -6.96 -3.90 12.41
CA HIS A 35 -8.21 -3.13 12.47
C HIS A 35 -9.47 -4.00 12.58
N ALA A 36 -9.38 -5.32 12.30
CA ALA A 36 -10.50 -6.24 12.30
C ALA A 36 -11.29 -6.23 13.62
N ARG A 37 -10.60 -6.12 14.77
CA ARG A 37 -11.23 -6.07 16.10
C ARG A 37 -12.11 -4.83 16.33
N TYR A 38 -11.96 -3.78 15.54
CA TYR A 38 -12.68 -2.52 15.68
C TYR A 38 -13.80 -2.35 14.66
N GLY A 39 -13.97 -3.30 13.73
CA GLY A 39 -15.01 -3.26 12.71
C GLY A 39 -14.79 -2.21 11.62
N GLY A 40 -13.58 -1.65 11.52
CA GLY A 40 -13.21 -0.63 10.54
C GLY A 40 -11.81 -0.08 10.78
N VAL A 41 -11.30 0.70 9.82
CA VAL A 41 -10.00 1.38 9.94
C VAL A 41 -10.04 2.31 11.14
N VAL A 42 -9.05 2.17 12.01
CA VAL A 42 -8.86 3.07 13.15
C VAL A 42 -7.69 3.99 12.82
N PRO A 43 -7.91 5.30 12.72
CA PRO A 43 -6.82 6.25 12.60
C PRO A 43 -5.86 6.12 13.79
N GLU A 44 -4.57 6.22 13.50
CA GLU A 44 -3.49 6.28 14.50
C GLU A 44 -3.67 7.44 15.50
#